data_AF-A0A8T3RR92-F1
#
_entry.id   AF-A0A8T3RR92-F1
#
_cell.length_a   1.000
_cell.length_b   1.000
_cell.length_c   1.000
_cell.angle_alpha   90.00
_cell.angle_beta   90.00
_cell.angle_gamma   90.00
#
_symmetry.space_group_name_H-M   'P 1'
#
loop_
_entity.id
_entity.type
_entity.pdbx_description
1 polymer ?
#
loop_
_entity_poly.entity_id
_entity_poly.type
_entity_poly.pdbx_seq_one_letter_code
_entity_poly.pdbx_strand_id
1 'polypeptide(L)'
;MSPVADFVRHHFRHFNSAALVDAADGYVAHLDRGGRMLITLAGAMSTAELGLSLAEMIRRNKVHAICCTGANLEEDLFNLVAHDHYVRIPGYRNLTAADEEKLLARHLNRVTDTCIPEEEAIRRIERAVLDEWTAADREDRRLFP
;
A
#
# COMPACT_ATOMS: atom_id res chain seq x y z
N MET A 1 27.45 -8.57 6.29
CA MET A 1 25.98 -8.56 6.09
C MET A 1 25.40 -7.44 6.95
N SER A 2 24.15 -7.03 6.73
CA SER A 2 23.51 -5.99 7.54
C SER A 2 22.99 -6.58 8.87
N PRO A 3 22.82 -5.78 9.94
CA PRO A 3 22.34 -6.27 11.23
C PRO A 3 21.01 -7.04 11.15
N VAL A 4 20.09 -6.61 10.28
CA VAL A 4 18.80 -7.29 10.07
C VAL A 4 18.98 -8.64 9.38
N ALA A 5 19.86 -8.72 8.38
CA ALA A 5 20.13 -9.99 7.70
C ALA A 5 20.75 -11.02 8.66
N ASP A 6 21.69 -10.58 9.50
CA ASP A 6 22.33 -11.45 10.49
C ASP A 6 21.32 -11.94 11.54
N PHE A 7 20.44 -11.05 12.01
CA PHE A 7 19.34 -11.42 12.92
C PHE A 7 18.41 -12.47 12.30
N VAL A 8 17.90 -12.22 11.08
CA VAL A 8 16.97 -13.13 10.41
C VAL A 8 17.62 -14.49 10.18
N ARG A 9 18.86 -14.55 9.66
CA ARG A 9 19.57 -15.82 9.46
C ARG A 9 19.86 -16.56 10.77
N HIS A 10 20.15 -15.84 11.85
CA HIS A 10 20.42 -16.47 13.12
C HIS A 10 19.16 -17.11 13.72
N HIS A 11 18.01 -16.41 13.67
CA HIS A 11 16.81 -16.81 14.40
C HIS A 11 15.79 -17.60 13.56
N PHE A 12 15.72 -17.40 12.25
CA PHE A 12 14.60 -17.89 11.42
C PHE A 12 15.01 -19.14 10.63
N ARG A 13 15.31 -20.23 11.34
CA ARG A 13 15.96 -21.43 10.76
C ARG A 13 15.03 -22.55 10.32
N HIS A 14 13.80 -22.60 10.85
CA HIS A 14 12.93 -23.75 10.69
C HIS A 14 11.47 -23.35 10.42
N PHE A 15 10.71 -24.28 9.84
CA PHE A 15 9.29 -24.08 9.49
C PHE A 15 9.07 -22.82 8.65
N ASN A 16 7.95 -22.12 8.85
CA ASN A 16 7.59 -20.92 8.10
C ASN A 16 8.57 -19.76 8.30
N SER A 17 9.38 -19.76 9.36
CA SER A 17 10.40 -18.72 9.55
C SER A 17 11.52 -18.82 8.51
N ALA A 18 11.94 -20.05 8.16
CA ALA A 18 12.98 -20.28 7.15
C ALA A 18 12.58 -19.78 5.75
N ALA A 19 11.28 -19.82 5.44
CA ALA A 19 10.76 -19.35 4.15
C ALA A 19 11.10 -17.87 3.89
N LEU A 20 11.23 -17.04 4.93
CA LEU A 20 11.68 -15.65 4.78
C LEU A 20 13.13 -15.57 4.30
N VAL A 21 14.02 -16.40 4.85
CA VAL A 21 15.43 -16.48 4.44
C VAL A 21 15.53 -16.95 3.01
N ASP A 22 14.84 -18.05 2.68
CA ASP A 22 14.87 -18.64 1.33
C ASP A 22 14.31 -17.66 0.28
N ALA A 23 13.24 -16.94 0.59
CA ALA A 23 12.67 -15.94 -0.29
C ALA A 23 13.61 -14.74 -0.50
N ALA A 24 14.25 -14.25 0.57
CA ALA A 24 15.21 -13.14 0.49
C ALA A 24 16.44 -13.52 -0.36
N ASP A 25 17.00 -14.71 -0.12
CA ASP A 25 18.17 -15.22 -0.85
C ASP A 25 17.82 -15.52 -2.31
N GLY A 26 16.63 -16.08 -2.55
CA GLY A 26 16.11 -16.30 -3.90
C GLY A 26 15.93 -15.00 -4.67
N TYR A 27 15.41 -13.95 -4.05
CA TYR A 27 15.28 -12.62 -4.65
C TYR A 27 16.65 -12.06 -5.03
N VAL A 28 17.61 -12.05 -4.09
CA VAL A 28 18.97 -11.55 -4.34
C VAL A 28 19.62 -12.31 -5.51
N ALA A 29 19.59 -13.64 -5.46
CA ALA A 29 20.16 -14.47 -6.52
C ALA A 29 19.47 -14.27 -7.88
N HIS A 30 18.15 -14.00 -7.91
CA HIS A 30 17.42 -13.67 -9.14
C HIS A 30 17.94 -12.37 -9.76
N LEU A 31 18.11 -11.32 -8.94
CA LEU A 31 18.65 -10.03 -9.40
C LEU A 31 20.11 -10.14 -9.84
N ASP A 32 20.96 -10.83 -9.08
CA ASP A 32 22.39 -10.98 -9.38
C ASP A 32 22.62 -11.72 -10.71
N ARG A 33 21.69 -12.59 -11.10
CA ARG A 33 21.67 -13.25 -12.42
C ARG A 33 21.11 -12.39 -13.55
N GLY A 34 20.84 -11.10 -13.30
CA GLY A 34 20.24 -10.17 -14.27
C GLY A 34 18.73 -10.34 -14.46
N GLY A 35 18.06 -11.08 -13.56
CA GLY A 35 16.61 -11.25 -13.59
C GLY A 35 15.87 -9.97 -13.26
N ARG A 36 14.66 -9.82 -13.82
CA ARG A 36 13.74 -8.71 -13.52
C ARG A 36 12.64 -9.18 -12.58
N MET A 37 12.28 -8.36 -11.60
CA MET A 37 11.24 -8.69 -10.63
C MET A 37 9.92 -8.00 -10.94
N LEU A 38 8.87 -8.79 -11.08
CA LEU A 38 7.48 -8.34 -11.08
C LEU A 38 6.86 -8.66 -9.71
N ILE A 39 6.21 -7.67 -9.10
CA ILE A 39 5.50 -7.84 -7.82
C ILE A 39 3.99 -7.73 -8.07
N THR A 40 3.23 -8.68 -7.51
CA THR A 40 1.76 -8.61 -7.45
C THR A 40 1.32 -8.19 -6.06
N LEU A 41 0.49 -7.14 -5.94
CA LEU A 41 0.06 -6.58 -4.65
C LEU A 41 -1.46 -6.61 -4.49
N ALA A 42 -1.90 -6.95 -3.28
CA ALA A 42 -3.29 -6.76 -2.87
C ALA A 42 -3.54 -5.29 -2.48
N GLY A 43 -4.78 -4.82 -2.66
CA GLY A 43 -5.17 -3.44 -2.37
C GLY A 43 -4.78 -2.97 -0.97
N ALA A 44 -5.09 -3.74 0.07
CA ALA A 44 -4.80 -3.36 1.47
C ALA A 44 -3.31 -3.21 1.81
N MET A 45 -2.38 -3.58 0.91
CA MET A 45 -0.95 -3.42 1.15
C MET A 45 -0.49 -1.95 1.10
N SER A 46 -1.23 -1.06 0.44
CA SER A 46 -1.00 0.40 0.54
C SER A 46 -1.39 0.91 1.93
N THR A 47 -2.52 0.46 2.48
CA THR A 47 -2.93 0.78 3.87
C THR A 47 -1.93 0.27 4.90
N ALA A 48 -1.35 -0.90 4.64
CA ALA A 48 -0.30 -1.49 5.46
C ALA A 48 1.06 -0.79 5.29
N GLU A 49 1.13 0.29 4.52
CA GLU A 49 2.32 1.13 4.29
C GLU A 49 3.52 0.38 3.70
N LEU A 50 3.27 -0.69 2.93
CA LEU A 50 4.33 -1.42 2.22
C LEU A 50 5.09 -0.51 1.25
N GLY A 51 4.43 0.57 0.78
CA GLY A 51 4.99 1.62 -0.07
C GLY A 51 6.31 2.19 0.47
N LEU A 52 6.50 2.30 1.78
CA LEU A 52 7.74 2.83 2.38
C LEU A 52 8.97 2.00 2.00
N SER A 53 8.88 0.68 2.14
CA SER A 53 9.96 -0.24 1.74
C SER A 53 10.01 -0.44 0.24
N LEU A 54 8.84 -0.53 -0.40
CA LEU A 54 8.74 -0.82 -1.82
C LEU A 54 9.28 0.32 -2.68
N ALA A 55 9.02 1.58 -2.31
CA ALA A 55 9.53 2.75 -3.01
C ALA A 55 11.07 2.77 -3.06
N GLU A 56 11.73 2.40 -1.97
CA GLU A 56 13.19 2.27 -1.94
C GLU A 56 13.68 1.14 -2.85
N MET A 57 12.98 0.00 -2.87
CA MET A 57 13.30 -1.11 -3.77
C MET A 57 13.15 -0.73 -5.25
N ILE A 58 12.13 0.06 -5.60
CA ILE A 58 11.97 0.61 -6.96
C ILE A 58 13.12 1.55 -7.30
N ARG A 59 13.42 2.54 -6.43
CA ARG A 59 14.51 3.52 -6.65
C ARG A 59 15.88 2.86 -6.81
N ARG A 60 16.10 1.73 -6.15
CA ARG A 60 17.32 0.92 -6.27
C ARG A 60 17.31 -0.08 -7.43
N ASN A 61 16.34 0.01 -8.34
CA ASN A 61 16.19 -0.88 -9.50
C ASN A 61 16.11 -2.38 -9.10
N LYS A 62 15.46 -2.68 -7.98
CA LYS A 62 15.22 -4.06 -7.50
C LYS A 62 13.84 -4.57 -7.91
N VAL A 63 12.88 -3.67 -8.11
CA VAL A 63 11.53 -3.95 -8.61
C VAL A 63 11.39 -3.32 -9.99
N HIS A 64 10.91 -4.09 -10.96
CA HIS A 64 10.91 -3.71 -12.37
C HIS A 64 9.49 -3.59 -12.94
N ALA A 65 8.52 -4.27 -12.34
CA ALA A 65 7.11 -4.17 -12.69
C ALA A 65 6.25 -4.41 -11.45
N ILE A 66 5.08 -3.77 -11.41
CA ILE A 66 4.07 -3.98 -10.38
C ILE A 66 2.73 -4.26 -11.08
N CYS A 67 2.07 -5.31 -10.63
CA CYS A 67 0.66 -5.58 -10.92
C CYS A 67 -0.11 -5.40 -9.62
N CYS A 68 -1.03 -4.44 -9.59
CA CYS A 68 -1.74 -4.05 -8.38
C CYS A 68 -3.19 -3.69 -8.72
N THR A 69 -4.00 -3.44 -7.70
CA THR A 69 -5.36 -2.92 -7.88
C THR A 69 -5.34 -1.39 -7.91
N GLY A 70 -6.43 -0.76 -8.37
CA GLY A 70 -6.58 0.70 -8.34
C GLY A 70 -6.40 1.29 -6.94
N ALA A 71 -6.84 0.57 -5.90
CA ALA A 71 -6.71 0.98 -4.51
C ALA A 71 -5.26 1.28 -4.10
N ASN A 72 -4.27 0.56 -4.65
CA ASN A 72 -2.87 0.82 -4.32
C ASN A 72 -2.38 2.18 -4.84
N LEU A 73 -2.92 2.65 -5.96
CA LEU A 73 -2.59 3.95 -6.54
C LEU A 73 -3.36 5.08 -5.83
N GLU A 74 -4.65 4.86 -5.59
CA GLU A 74 -5.53 5.81 -4.91
C GLU A 74 -5.06 6.06 -3.48
N GLU A 75 -4.79 5.00 -2.72
CA GLU A 75 -4.45 5.12 -1.31
C GLU A 75 -3.04 5.66 -1.06
N ASP A 76 -2.08 5.40 -1.95
CA ASP A 76 -0.75 6.03 -1.84
C ASP A 76 -0.89 7.57 -1.94
N LEU A 77 -1.81 8.05 -2.79
CA LEU A 77 -2.16 9.46 -2.88
C LEU A 77 -2.95 9.94 -1.65
N PHE A 78 -3.88 9.13 -1.12
CA PHE A 78 -4.62 9.45 0.11
C PHE A 78 -3.67 9.63 1.29
N ASN A 79 -2.69 8.74 1.43
CA ASN A 79 -1.67 8.81 2.47
C ASN A 79 -0.85 10.10 2.32
N LEU A 80 -0.45 10.47 1.10
CA LEU A 80 0.29 11.72 0.86
C LEU A 80 -0.45 12.98 1.36
N VAL A 81 -1.77 13.06 1.20
CA VAL A 81 -2.53 14.27 1.54
C VAL A 81 -3.14 14.27 2.94
N ALA A 82 -3.32 13.10 3.55
CA ALA A 82 -4.08 12.93 4.79
C ALA A 82 -3.38 12.06 5.85
N HIS A 83 -2.07 11.77 5.69
CA HIS A 83 -1.29 10.87 6.57
C HIS A 83 -1.61 11.04 8.07
N ASP A 84 -1.57 12.28 8.56
CA ASP A 84 -1.74 12.59 9.98
C ASP A 84 -3.19 12.46 10.49
N HIS A 85 -4.14 12.21 9.59
CA HIS A 85 -5.56 12.12 9.90
C HIS A 85 -6.08 10.68 9.95
N TYR A 86 -5.25 9.68 9.60
CA TYR A 86 -5.63 8.27 9.72
C TYR A 86 -5.88 7.87 11.17
N VAL A 87 -6.92 7.08 11.40
CA VAL A 87 -7.35 6.68 12.74
C VAL A 87 -7.22 5.18 12.91
N ARG A 88 -6.43 4.74 13.88
CA ARG A 88 -6.34 3.32 14.24
C ARG A 88 -7.50 2.91 15.14
N ILE A 89 -8.06 1.72 14.92
CA ILE A 89 -9.14 1.12 15.71
C ILE A 89 -8.64 -0.12 16.45
N PRO A 90 -8.33 0.00 17.75
CA PRO A 90 -8.08 -1.15 18.60
C PRO A 90 -9.29 -2.09 18.61
N GLY A 91 -9.06 -3.40 18.57
CA GLY A 91 -10.14 -4.38 18.69
C GLY A 91 -11.10 -4.47 17.50
N TYR A 92 -10.71 -3.98 16.31
CA TYR A 92 -11.54 -3.94 15.09
C TYR A 92 -12.26 -5.26 14.72
N ARG A 93 -11.75 -6.41 15.18
CA ARG A 93 -12.36 -7.73 14.96
C ARG A 93 -13.66 -7.96 15.73
N ASN A 94 -13.93 -7.15 16.76
CA ASN A 94 -15.05 -7.30 17.68
C ASN A 94 -16.01 -6.10 17.63
N LEU A 95 -15.98 -5.30 16.55
CA LEU A 95 -16.89 -4.16 16.41
C LEU A 95 -18.34 -4.64 16.32
N THR A 96 -19.23 -3.95 17.03
CA THR A 96 -20.67 -4.16 16.89
C THR A 96 -21.20 -3.36 15.69
N ALA A 97 -22.41 -3.70 15.22
CA ALA A 97 -23.07 -2.92 14.17
C ALA A 97 -23.22 -1.43 14.55
N ALA A 98 -23.50 -1.13 15.83
CA ALA A 98 -23.58 0.23 16.33
C ALA A 98 -22.23 0.95 16.33
N ASP A 99 -21.11 0.23 16.47
CA ASP A 99 -19.78 0.84 16.37
C ASP A 99 -19.41 1.16 14.93
N GLU A 100 -19.75 0.29 13.97
CA GLU A 100 -19.60 0.59 12.54
C GLU A 100 -20.45 1.82 12.14
N GLU A 101 -21.67 1.95 12.68
CA GLU A 101 -22.52 3.12 12.43
C GLU A 101 -21.90 4.42 12.99
N LYS A 102 -21.22 4.36 14.14
CA LYS A 102 -20.46 5.52 14.67
C LYS A 102 -19.29 5.90 13.77
N LEU A 103 -18.63 4.94 13.12
CA LEU A 103 -17.57 5.22 12.15
C LEU A 103 -18.15 5.89 10.89
N LEU A 104 -19.28 5.37 10.40
CA LEU A 104 -20.01 5.95 9.27
C LEU A 104 -20.45 7.39 9.57
N ALA A 105 -21.03 7.64 10.74
CA ALA A 105 -21.47 8.98 11.16
C ALA A 105 -20.32 10.00 11.25
N ARG A 106 -19.08 9.52 11.33
CA ARG A 106 -17.85 10.34 11.35
C ARG A 106 -17.14 10.36 9.99
N HIS A 107 -17.72 9.77 8.95
CA HIS A 107 -17.12 9.63 7.62
C HIS A 107 -15.74 8.97 7.64
N LEU A 108 -15.60 7.91 8.44
CA LEU A 108 -14.37 7.13 8.55
C LEU A 108 -14.50 5.82 7.76
N ASN A 109 -13.85 5.76 6.60
CA ASN A 109 -13.80 4.57 5.77
C ASN A 109 -12.77 3.59 6.30
N ARG A 110 -13.16 2.36 6.66
CA ARG A 110 -12.28 1.43 7.36
C ARG A 110 -11.69 0.36 6.45
N VAL A 111 -10.38 0.16 6.56
CA VAL A 111 -9.65 -1.02 6.09
C VAL A 111 -9.07 -1.72 7.32
N THR A 112 -9.64 -2.87 7.68
CA THR A 112 -9.26 -3.64 8.89
C THR A 112 -9.22 -2.78 10.17
N ASP A 113 -8.03 -2.49 10.70
CA ASP A 113 -7.79 -1.72 11.92
C ASP A 113 -7.49 -0.24 11.67
N THR A 114 -7.58 0.24 10.43
CA THR A 114 -7.21 1.60 10.04
C THR A 114 -8.38 2.28 9.33
N CYS A 115 -8.69 3.50 9.74
CA CYS A 115 -9.69 4.35 9.11
C CYS A 115 -9.06 5.49 8.33
N ILE A 116 -9.58 5.70 7.14
CA ILE A 116 -9.27 6.77 6.21
C ILE A 116 -10.38 7.83 6.33
N PRO A 117 -10.07 9.06 6.77
CA PRO A 117 -11.06 10.13 6.83
C PRO A 117 -11.46 10.60 5.44
N GLU A 118 -12.74 10.50 5.11
CA GLU A 118 -13.23 10.76 3.75
C GLU A 118 -12.93 12.18 3.26
N GLU A 119 -13.17 13.19 4.10
CA GLU A 119 -12.99 14.59 3.72
C GLU A 119 -11.52 14.97 3.48
N GLU A 120 -10.63 14.53 4.36
CA GLU A 120 -9.20 14.90 4.30
C GLU A 120 -8.46 14.16 3.18
N ALA A 121 -8.90 12.94 2.84
CA ALA A 121 -8.28 12.10 1.81
C ALA A 121 -9.08 12.12 0.50
N ILE A 122 -10.21 11.41 0.49
CA ILE A 122 -10.97 11.08 -0.73
C ILE A 122 -11.55 12.34 -1.35
N ARG A 123 -12.30 13.15 -0.60
CA ARG A 123 -12.91 14.39 -1.12
C ARG A 123 -11.89 15.43 -1.50
N ARG A 124 -10.74 15.46 -0.81
CA ARG A 124 -9.65 16.38 -1.14
C ARG A 124 -9.06 16.08 -2.50
N ILE A 125 -8.82 14.81 -2.79
CA ILE A 125 -8.26 14.36 -4.07
C ILE A 125 -9.32 14.38 -5.17
N GLU A 126 -10.54 13.95 -4.88
CA GLU A 126 -11.68 13.99 -5.80
C GLU A 126 -11.83 15.37 -6.42
N ARG A 127 -11.79 16.45 -5.61
CA ARG A 127 -11.88 17.83 -6.12
C ARG A 127 -10.81 18.14 -7.17
N ALA A 128 -9.55 17.79 -6.91
CA ALA A 128 -8.46 18.05 -7.84
C ALA A 128 -8.54 17.19 -9.11
N VAL A 129 -8.89 15.91 -8.95
CA VAL A 129 -8.92 14.94 -10.06
C VAL A 129 -10.15 15.16 -10.95
N LEU A 130 -11.29 15.49 -10.36
CA LEU A 130 -12.54 15.74 -11.10
C LEU A 130 -12.43 16.95 -12.02
N ASP A 131 -11.74 18.00 -11.60
CA ASP A 131 -11.50 19.18 -12.44
C ASP A 131 -10.71 18.81 -13.71
N GLU A 132 -9.62 18.05 -13.56
CA GLU A 132 -8.79 17.57 -14.67
C GLU A 132 -9.54 16.62 -15.60
N TRP A 133 -10.31 15.67 -15.04
CA TRP A 133 -11.11 14.74 -15.83
C TRP A 133 -12.22 15.45 -16.60
N THR A 134 -12.90 16.40 -15.97
CA THR A 134 -13.96 17.18 -16.63
C THR A 134 -13.39 18.06 -17.74
N ALA A 135 -12.20 18.63 -17.56
CA ALA A 135 -11.51 19.39 -18.60
C ALA A 135 -11.14 18.50 -19.79
N ALA A 136 -10.54 17.33 -19.53
CA ALA A 136 -10.15 16.38 -20.57
C ALA A 136 -11.37 15.86 -21.36
N ASP A 137 -12.47 15.55 -20.68
CA ASP A 137 -13.73 15.10 -21.31
C ASP A 137 -14.31 16.17 -22.24
N ARG A 138 -14.36 17.44 -21.80
CA ARG A 138 -14.83 18.57 -22.63
C ARG A 138 -13.97 18.79 -23.88
N GLU A 139 -12.69 18.46 -23.80
CA GLU A 139 -11.74 18.57 -24.91
C GLU A 139 -11.69 17.30 -25.79
N ASP A 140 -12.48 16.27 -25.49
CA ASP A 140 -12.43 14.95 -26.14
C ASP A 140 -11.00 14.34 -26.13
N ARG A 141 -10.27 14.58 -25.03
CA ARG A 141 -8.87 14.16 -24.86
C ARG A 141 -8.78 12.90 -24.03
N ARG A 142 -8.41 11.80 -24.69
CA ARG A 142 -8.06 10.53 -24.03
C ARG A 142 -6.59 10.52 -23.60
N LEU A 143 -6.34 10.60 -22.30
CA LEU A 143 -5.00 10.55 -21.70
C LEU A 143 -4.64 9.17 -21.12
N PHE A 144 -5.63 8.29 -20.93
CA PHE A 144 -5.41 6.91 -20.50
C PHE A 144 -5.48 5.95 -21.70
N PRO A 145 -4.53 5.01 -21.85
CA PRO A 145 -4.52 4.03 -22.94
C PRO A 145 -5.79 3.18 -23.01
#